data_AF-A0A077WIH6-F1
#
_entry.id   AF-A0A077WIH6-F1
#
_cell.length_a   1.000
_cell.length_b   1.000
_cell.length_c   1.000
_cell.angle_alpha   90.00
_cell.angle_beta   90.00
_cell.angle_gamma   90.00
#
_symmetry.space_group_name_H-M   'P 1'
#
loop_
_entity.id
_entity.type
_entity.pdbx_description
1 polymer ?
#
loop_
_entity_poly.entity_id
_entity_poly.type
_entity_poly.pdbx_seq_one_letter_code
_entity_poly.pdbx_strand_id
1 'polypeptide(L)'
;MSIKEIQTSDEFQQLIGQTSNEKLVVVDFYATWCGPCRMVAPFFAQLANKYKNVQFAKASCKVAIIIYIEEANFISLGGCGSFKGMYLYCILYKTSNKVVQEVSGACGVTAMPTFQFFKSGQKVAELKGASAGQIEQLVKKHQGDGDSAGGSSSSGGASKNNYGIPGHGDLTDCITGNQIDALNQQEEHNIKNVFKSDDTFLESDVDEQFIISVPFNQPVKIHSIKFKAKNIAQAPKTVKIYANRQTLGFDDADSIKETQTLELEPKDFEDDAVVNLRFVKFQNITSLVLFVVDNQEDEETTQLQQLIFIGSPIEATNMSNLTKNDDE
;
A
#
# COMPACT_ATOMS: atom_id res chain seq x y z
N MET A 1 -6.15 -23.70 -18.81
CA MET A 1 -6.68 -22.54 -19.56
C MET A 1 -5.51 -21.61 -19.76
N SER A 2 -5.23 -21.24 -21.00
CA SER A 2 -4.09 -20.40 -21.36
C SER A 2 -4.38 -18.94 -20.96
N ILE A 3 -3.36 -18.26 -20.44
CA ILE A 3 -3.38 -16.81 -20.26
C ILE A 3 -3.36 -16.19 -21.66
N LYS A 4 -4.29 -15.29 -21.97
CA LYS A 4 -4.33 -14.61 -23.27
C LYS A 4 -3.31 -13.46 -23.31
N GLU A 5 -2.48 -13.39 -24.34
CA GLU A 5 -1.61 -12.24 -24.56
C GLU A 5 -2.34 -11.19 -25.39
N ILE A 6 -2.35 -9.95 -24.92
CA ILE A 6 -2.97 -8.81 -25.60
C ILE A 6 -1.89 -8.10 -26.40
N GLN A 7 -2.09 -8.01 -27.72
CA GLN A 7 -1.15 -7.34 -28.62
C GLN A 7 -1.74 -6.04 -29.19
N THR A 8 -3.07 -5.90 -29.22
CA THR A 8 -3.74 -4.72 -29.79
C THR A 8 -4.84 -4.11 -28.89
N SER A 9 -5.17 -2.84 -29.13
CA SER A 9 -6.24 -2.13 -28.43
C SER A 9 -7.61 -2.72 -28.73
N ASP A 10 -7.85 -3.14 -29.97
CA ASP A 10 -9.09 -3.79 -30.38
C ASP A 10 -9.27 -5.14 -29.66
N GLU A 11 -8.20 -5.94 -29.53
CA GLU A 11 -8.24 -7.18 -28.75
C GLU A 11 -8.55 -6.94 -27.27
N PHE A 12 -8.02 -5.86 -26.70
CA PHE A 12 -8.31 -5.46 -25.33
C PHE A 12 -9.78 -5.06 -25.16
N GLN A 13 -10.29 -4.20 -26.04
CA GLN A 13 -11.69 -3.76 -26.03
C GLN A 13 -12.65 -4.93 -26.25
N GLN A 14 -12.31 -5.84 -27.16
CA GLN A 14 -13.07 -7.07 -27.36
C GLN A 14 -13.02 -7.97 -26.12
N LEU A 15 -11.87 -8.10 -25.44
CA LEU A 15 -11.76 -8.93 -24.24
C LEU A 15 -12.64 -8.40 -23.10
N ILE A 16 -12.64 -7.09 -22.87
CA ILE A 16 -13.45 -6.48 -21.81
C ILE A 16 -14.94 -6.36 -22.22
N GLY A 17 -15.22 -6.17 -23.51
CA GLY A 17 -16.56 -5.90 -24.05
C GLY A 17 -17.36 -7.12 -24.52
N GLN A 18 -16.71 -8.19 -24.99
CA GLN A 18 -17.37 -9.44 -25.44
C GLN A 18 -17.72 -10.38 -24.29
N THR A 19 -17.55 -9.95 -23.04
CA THR A 19 -17.86 -10.80 -21.89
C THR A 19 -19.37 -10.84 -21.66
N SER A 20 -20.05 -11.64 -22.50
CA SER A 20 -21.49 -11.88 -22.56
C SER A 20 -22.09 -12.59 -21.34
N ASN A 21 -21.32 -12.76 -20.26
CA ASN A 21 -21.67 -13.67 -19.16
C ASN A 21 -21.14 -13.19 -17.79
N GLU A 22 -20.99 -11.88 -17.60
CA GLU A 22 -20.47 -11.25 -16.36
C GLU A 22 -19.13 -11.80 -15.84
N LYS A 23 -18.35 -12.51 -16.67
CA LYS A 23 -17.08 -13.09 -16.26
C LYS A 23 -16.08 -11.99 -15.89
N LEU A 24 -15.31 -12.25 -14.85
CA LEU A 24 -14.22 -11.35 -14.46
C LEU A 24 -13.07 -11.50 -15.46
N VAL A 25 -12.55 -10.39 -15.96
CA VAL A 25 -11.33 -10.34 -16.78
C VAL A 25 -10.22 -9.70 -15.95
N VAL A 26 -9.08 -10.36 -15.84
CA VAL A 26 -7.90 -9.87 -15.11
C VAL A 26 -6.76 -9.67 -16.08
N VAL A 27 -6.26 -8.43 -16.17
CA VAL A 27 -5.19 -8.05 -17.09
C VAL A 27 -3.93 -7.70 -16.29
N ASP A 28 -2.86 -8.47 -16.51
CA ASP A 28 -1.52 -8.24 -15.97
C ASP A 28 -0.71 -7.36 -16.93
N PHE A 29 -0.54 -6.10 -16.57
CA PHE A 29 0.37 -5.17 -17.24
C PHE A 29 1.78 -5.38 -16.70
N TYR A 30 2.66 -5.93 -17.54
CA TYR A 30 3.99 -6.36 -17.14
C TYR A 30 5.08 -5.83 -18.07
N ALA A 31 6.31 -5.80 -17.59
CA ALA A 31 7.49 -5.52 -18.40
C ALA A 31 8.52 -6.67 -18.29
N THR A 32 9.21 -6.98 -19.38
CA THR A 32 10.20 -8.08 -19.39
C THR A 32 11.43 -7.78 -18.53
N TRP A 33 11.76 -6.51 -18.31
CA TRP A 33 12.85 -6.03 -17.46
C TRP A 33 12.43 -5.85 -15.98
N CYS A 34 11.15 -6.01 -15.66
CA CYS A 34 10.63 -5.83 -14.31
C CYS A 34 10.82 -7.11 -13.48
N GLY A 35 11.74 -7.06 -12.51
CA GLY A 35 12.01 -8.18 -11.59
C GLY A 35 10.76 -8.68 -10.84
N PRO A 36 9.98 -7.81 -10.18
CA PRO A 36 8.74 -8.19 -9.52
C PRO A 36 7.71 -8.86 -10.44
N CYS A 37 7.64 -8.44 -11.72
CA CYS A 37 6.77 -9.03 -12.72
C CYS A 37 7.13 -10.50 -13.00
N ARG A 38 8.42 -10.83 -13.01
CA ARG A 38 8.89 -12.23 -13.17
C ARG A 38 8.54 -13.10 -11.98
N MET A 39 8.60 -12.53 -10.76
CA MET A 39 8.29 -13.26 -9.53
C MET A 39 6.79 -13.63 -9.42
N VAL A 40 5.90 -12.74 -9.84
CA VAL A 40 4.44 -12.98 -9.76
C VAL A 40 3.88 -13.78 -10.94
N ALA A 41 4.58 -13.83 -12.08
CA ALA A 41 4.18 -14.56 -13.27
C ALA A 41 3.78 -16.05 -13.04
N PRO A 42 4.55 -16.87 -12.29
CA PRO A 42 4.16 -18.26 -12.01
C PRO A 42 2.90 -18.35 -11.15
N PHE A 43 2.71 -17.46 -10.18
CA PHE A 43 1.51 -17.41 -9.35
C PHE A 43 0.28 -17.03 -10.17
N PHE A 44 0.40 -16.03 -11.04
CA PHE A 44 -0.68 -15.63 -11.94
C PHE A 44 -1.12 -16.78 -12.87
N ALA A 45 -0.17 -17.61 -13.32
CA ALA A 45 -0.48 -18.82 -14.09
C ALA A 45 -1.19 -19.89 -13.23
N GLN A 46 -0.84 -20.04 -11.95
CA GLN A 46 -1.58 -20.90 -11.02
C GLN A 46 -3.01 -20.43 -10.82
N LEU A 47 -3.25 -19.12 -10.66
CA LEU A 47 -4.60 -18.57 -10.55
C LEU A 47 -5.43 -18.81 -11.81
N ALA A 48 -4.84 -18.60 -13.00
CA ALA A 48 -5.50 -18.91 -14.26
C ALA A 48 -5.87 -20.38 -14.40
N ASN A 49 -5.12 -21.27 -13.73
CA ASN A 49 -5.46 -22.67 -13.65
C ASN A 49 -6.49 -22.98 -12.57
N LYS A 50 -6.54 -22.24 -11.47
CA LYS A 50 -7.48 -22.44 -10.37
C LYS A 50 -8.87 -21.89 -10.70
N TYR A 51 -8.97 -20.68 -11.23
CA TYR A 51 -10.22 -19.96 -11.48
C TYR A 51 -10.61 -20.03 -12.94
N LYS A 52 -11.34 -21.09 -13.33
CA LYS A 52 -11.74 -21.32 -14.73
C LYS A 52 -12.86 -20.38 -15.21
N ASN A 53 -13.63 -19.81 -14.28
CA ASN A 53 -14.68 -18.83 -14.57
C ASN A 53 -14.14 -17.40 -14.78
N VAL A 54 -12.84 -17.19 -14.56
CA VAL A 54 -12.16 -15.89 -14.72
C VAL A 54 -11.25 -15.94 -15.95
N GLN A 55 -11.28 -14.89 -16.75
CA GLN A 55 -10.43 -14.74 -17.91
C GLN A 55 -9.16 -13.99 -17.54
N PHE A 56 -8.01 -14.67 -17.61
CA PHE A 56 -6.71 -14.05 -17.35
C PHE A 56 -6.04 -13.64 -18.66
N ALA A 57 -5.46 -12.45 -18.67
CA ALA A 57 -4.72 -11.90 -19.80
C ALA A 57 -3.46 -11.14 -19.35
N LYS A 58 -2.52 -10.97 -20.28
CA LYS A 58 -1.25 -10.26 -20.09
C LYS A 58 -1.06 -9.23 -21.18
N ALA A 59 -0.63 -8.03 -20.80
CA ALA A 59 -0.31 -6.93 -21.69
C ALA A 59 1.13 -6.46 -21.44
N SER A 60 1.98 -6.52 -22.46
CA SER A 60 3.40 -6.16 -22.31
C SER A 60 3.62 -4.65 -22.48
N CYS A 61 3.97 -3.98 -21.38
CA CYS A 61 4.42 -2.60 -21.35
C CYS A 61 5.90 -2.51 -21.75
N LYS A 62 6.25 -2.91 -22.98
CA LYS A 62 7.62 -2.69 -23.49
C LYS A 62 7.86 -1.21 -23.73
N VAL A 63 8.69 -0.59 -22.89
CA VAL A 63 9.54 0.53 -23.31
C VAL A 63 10.86 -0.10 -23.74
N ALA A 64 11.01 -0.38 -25.03
CA ALA A 64 12.31 -0.76 -25.59
C ALA A 64 13.07 0.52 -25.93
N ILE A 65 14.06 0.87 -25.09
CA ILE A 65 15.06 1.87 -25.44
C ILE A 65 16.03 1.19 -26.39
N ILE A 66 15.85 1.36 -27.70
CA ILE A 66 16.89 1.04 -28.68
C ILE A 66 17.56 2.36 -29.03
N ILE A 67 18.78 2.55 -28.54
CA ILE A 67 19.63 3.68 -28.90
C ILE A 67 20.16 3.38 -30.30
N TYR A 68 19.56 3.98 -31.33
CA TYR A 68 20.20 4.07 -32.64
C TYR A 68 21.10 5.29 -32.63
N ILE A 69 22.42 5.08 -32.71
CA ILE A 69 23.36 6.12 -33.11
C ILE A 69 23.48 5.99 -34.63
N GLU A 70 22.79 6.85 -35.38
CA GLU A 70 23.16 7.08 -36.78
C GLU A 70 24.21 8.18 -36.82
N GLU A 71 25.34 7.91 -37.47
CA GLU A 71 26.34 8.93 -37.77
C GLU A 71 25.71 9.96 -38.72
N ALA A 72 25.45 11.18 -38.22
CA ALA A 72 24.91 12.25 -39.03
C ALA A 72 25.94 12.69 -40.08
N ASN A 73 25.57 12.55 -41.36
CA ASN A 73 26.34 13.04 -42.49
C ASN A 73 26.45 14.57 -42.47
N PHE A 74 27.66 15.04 -42.73
CA PHE A 74 28.09 16.44 -42.66
C PHE A 74 27.43 17.28 -43.77
N ILE A 75 26.49 18.17 -43.44
CA ILE A 75 26.05 19.21 -44.37
C ILE A 75 26.79 20.50 -44.03
N SER A 76 27.81 20.82 -44.84
CA SER A 76 28.51 22.10 -44.76
C SER A 76 27.60 23.20 -45.32
N LEU A 77 27.11 24.10 -44.47
CA LEU A 77 26.60 25.39 -44.92
C LEU A 77 27.67 26.43 -44.61
N GLY A 78 28.34 26.90 -45.66
CA GLY A 78 29.34 27.95 -45.55
C GLY A 78 28.71 29.30 -45.20
N GLY A 79 29.45 30.09 -44.43
CA GLY A 79 29.20 31.53 -44.30
C GLY A 79 29.32 32.11 -42.90
N CYS A 80 30.51 32.63 -42.60
CA CYS A 80 30.79 33.75 -41.70
C CYS A 80 30.58 33.58 -40.16
N GLY A 81 31.69 33.71 -39.43
CA GLY A 81 31.70 34.36 -38.11
C GLY A 81 31.41 33.50 -36.87
N SER A 82 32.48 32.97 -36.26
CA SER A 82 32.61 32.62 -34.83
C SER A 82 31.35 32.16 -34.07
N PHE A 83 30.98 30.88 -34.20
CA PHE A 83 30.27 30.16 -33.14
C PHE A 83 30.92 28.78 -32.94
N LYS A 84 31.51 28.56 -31.76
CA LYS A 84 31.96 27.24 -31.32
C LYS A 84 30.72 26.35 -31.17
N GLY A 85 30.75 25.20 -31.85
CA GLY A 85 29.62 24.33 -32.11
C GLY A 85 28.78 23.98 -30.89
N MET A 86 27.47 24.21 -31.02
CA MET A 86 26.45 23.66 -30.14
C MET A 86 25.81 22.48 -30.87
N TYR A 87 26.18 21.26 -30.46
CA TYR A 87 25.57 20.03 -30.98
C TYR A 87 24.13 19.95 -30.46
N LEU A 88 23.16 20.18 -31.34
CA LEU A 88 21.76 19.95 -31.03
C LEU A 88 21.47 18.45 -31.24
N TYR A 89 21.61 17.68 -30.16
CA TYR A 89 21.17 16.28 -30.14
C TYR A 89 19.65 16.25 -30.17
N CYS A 90 19.07 16.09 -31.36
CA CYS A 90 17.65 15.85 -31.52
C CYS A 90 17.38 14.37 -31.24
N ILE A 91 16.90 14.06 -30.03
CA ILE A 91 16.51 12.71 -29.64
C ILE A 91 15.14 12.43 -30.25
N LEU A 92 15.11 11.72 -31.38
CA LEU A 92 13.87 11.24 -31.98
C LEU A 92 13.56 9.83 -31.45
N TYR A 93 12.53 9.74 -30.61
CA TYR A 93 12.02 8.49 -30.06
C TYR A 93 11.11 7.79 -31.09
N LYS A 94 11.44 6.57 -31.50
CA LYS A 94 10.54 5.73 -32.32
C LYS A 94 10.34 4.38 -31.63
N THR A 95 9.14 4.18 -31.07
CA THR A 95 8.76 2.94 -30.37
C THR A 95 8.13 1.95 -31.35
N SER A 96 8.62 0.72 -31.39
CA SER A 96 8.19 -0.34 -32.33
C SER A 96 6.99 -1.18 -31.86
N ASN A 97 6.33 -0.81 -30.75
CA ASN A 97 5.14 -1.50 -30.27
C ASN A 97 4.09 -0.49 -29.76
N LYS A 98 3.65 0.37 -30.68
CA LYS A 98 2.75 1.50 -30.42
C LYS A 98 1.43 1.09 -29.77
N VAL A 99 0.93 -0.11 -30.09
CA VAL A 99 -0.46 -0.50 -29.81
C VAL A 99 -0.71 -0.87 -28.34
N VAL A 100 0.23 -1.54 -27.66
CA VAL A 100 0.08 -1.88 -26.22
C VAL A 100 0.39 -0.69 -25.31
N GLN A 101 1.22 0.27 -25.77
CA GLN A 101 1.43 1.52 -25.06
C GLN A 101 0.19 2.41 -25.03
N GLU A 102 -0.61 2.40 -26.10
CA GLU A 102 -1.90 3.10 -26.13
C GLU A 102 -2.87 2.51 -25.12
N VAL A 103 -2.91 1.18 -24.97
CA VAL A 103 -3.77 0.51 -23.96
C VAL A 103 -3.27 0.82 -22.55
N SER A 104 -1.98 0.68 -22.26
CA SER A 104 -1.45 0.97 -20.92
C SER A 104 -1.58 2.45 -20.54
N GLY A 105 -1.40 3.36 -21.50
CA GLY A 105 -1.61 4.80 -21.35
C GLY A 105 -3.08 5.14 -21.12
N ALA A 106 -3.99 4.61 -21.94
CA ALA A 106 -5.44 4.82 -21.78
C ALA A 106 -5.96 4.24 -20.46
N CYS A 107 -5.38 3.13 -20.00
CA CYS A 107 -5.70 2.51 -18.72
C CYS A 107 -5.03 3.18 -17.50
N GLY A 108 -4.21 4.22 -17.71
CA GLY A 108 -3.57 4.99 -16.64
C GLY A 108 -2.48 4.23 -15.88
N VAL A 109 -1.80 3.28 -16.53
CA VAL A 109 -0.84 2.40 -15.88
C VAL A 109 0.51 3.11 -15.69
N THR A 110 0.87 3.40 -14.44
CA THR A 110 2.07 4.18 -14.09
C THR A 110 3.20 3.38 -13.46
N ALA A 111 2.95 2.16 -13.00
CA ALA A 111 3.93 1.31 -12.33
C ALA A 111 3.77 -0.15 -12.75
N MET A 112 4.88 -0.89 -12.85
CA MET A 112 4.88 -2.31 -13.22
C MET A 112 5.26 -3.19 -12.00
N PRO A 113 4.61 -4.35 -11.80
CA PRO A 113 3.40 -4.80 -12.50
C PRO A 113 2.16 -4.03 -12.03
N THR A 114 1.13 -3.95 -12.88
CA THR A 114 -0.21 -3.49 -12.48
C THR A 114 -1.23 -4.49 -12.97
N PHE A 115 -2.13 -4.92 -12.10
CA PHE A 115 -3.24 -5.79 -12.41
C PHE A 115 -4.53 -4.98 -12.42
N GLN A 116 -5.28 -5.02 -13.51
CA GLN A 116 -6.60 -4.40 -13.57
C GLN A 116 -7.67 -5.46 -13.77
N PHE A 117 -8.78 -5.27 -13.07
CA PHE A 117 -9.91 -6.18 -13.03
C PHE A 117 -11.08 -5.52 -13.74
N PHE A 118 -11.64 -6.19 -14.74
CA PHE A 118 -12.75 -5.70 -15.52
C PHE A 118 -13.94 -6.65 -15.41
N LYS A 119 -15.14 -6.08 -15.25
CA LYS A 119 -16.41 -6.80 -15.29
C LYS A 119 -17.38 -5.98 -16.14
N SER A 120 -18.02 -6.61 -17.11
CA SER A 120 -18.99 -5.95 -18.01
C SER A 120 -18.44 -4.68 -18.68
N GLY A 121 -17.18 -4.73 -19.15
CA GLY A 121 -16.50 -3.60 -19.79
C GLY A 121 -16.03 -2.49 -18.84
N GLN A 122 -16.31 -2.56 -17.54
CA GLN A 122 -15.91 -1.55 -16.55
C GLN A 122 -14.77 -2.05 -15.67
N LYS A 123 -13.83 -1.15 -15.33
CA LYS A 123 -12.76 -1.44 -14.37
C LYS A 123 -13.36 -1.47 -12.95
N VAL A 124 -13.33 -2.63 -12.31
CA VAL A 124 -13.89 -2.84 -10.95
C VAL A 124 -12.83 -2.81 -9.86
N ALA A 125 -11.57 -3.08 -10.18
CA ALA A 125 -10.46 -2.97 -9.25
C ALA A 125 -9.12 -2.78 -9.99
N GLU A 126 -8.12 -2.28 -9.27
CA GLU A 126 -6.74 -2.15 -9.71
C GLU A 126 -5.80 -2.50 -8.57
N LEU A 127 -4.70 -3.18 -8.88
CA LEU A 127 -3.64 -3.52 -7.95
C LEU A 127 -2.30 -3.20 -8.59
N LYS A 128 -1.55 -2.27 -8.01
CA LYS A 128 -0.17 -1.98 -8.40
C LYS A 128 0.78 -2.79 -7.53
N GLY A 129 1.76 -3.45 -8.14
CA GLY A 129 2.77 -4.25 -7.44
C GLY A 129 2.53 -5.76 -7.49
N ALA A 130 3.54 -6.51 -7.07
CA ALA A 130 3.65 -7.96 -7.27
C ALA A 130 3.18 -8.77 -6.04
N SER A 131 1.93 -8.60 -5.62
CA SER A 131 1.37 -9.31 -4.45
C SER A 131 0.43 -10.44 -4.85
N ALA A 132 0.90 -11.67 -4.73
CA ALA A 132 0.14 -12.89 -5.03
C ALA A 132 -1.18 -12.97 -4.24
N GLY A 133 -1.12 -12.84 -2.91
CA GLY A 133 -2.30 -12.95 -2.05
C GLY A 133 -3.40 -11.93 -2.40
N GLN A 134 -3.01 -10.69 -2.72
CA GLN A 134 -3.96 -9.64 -3.07
C GLN A 134 -4.62 -9.86 -4.44
N ILE A 135 -3.88 -10.39 -5.43
CA ILE A 135 -4.47 -10.76 -6.73
C ILE A 135 -5.54 -11.83 -6.49
N GLU A 136 -5.24 -12.87 -5.71
CA GLU A 136 -6.19 -13.94 -5.43
C GLU A 136 -7.43 -13.44 -4.66
N GLN A 137 -7.24 -12.57 -3.67
CA GLN A 137 -8.35 -11.97 -2.93
C GLN A 137 -9.27 -11.16 -3.83
N LEU A 138 -8.73 -10.36 -4.75
CA LEU A 138 -9.52 -9.58 -5.70
C LEU A 138 -10.24 -10.48 -6.72
N VAL A 139 -9.59 -11.56 -7.17
CA VAL A 139 -10.23 -12.59 -7.99
C VAL A 139 -11.43 -13.21 -7.25
N LYS A 140 -11.24 -13.62 -5.99
CA LYS A 140 -12.31 -14.20 -5.15
C LYS A 140 -13.44 -13.22 -4.86
N LYS A 141 -13.12 -11.94 -4.66
CA LYS A 141 -14.11 -10.89 -4.36
C LYS A 141 -14.99 -10.56 -5.56
N HIS A 142 -14.42 -10.59 -6.77
CA HIS A 142 -15.10 -10.12 -7.97
C HIS A 142 -15.54 -11.23 -8.94
N GLN A 143 -15.24 -12.50 -8.64
CA GLN A 143 -15.91 -13.63 -9.30
C GLN A 143 -17.37 -13.70 -8.82
N GLY A 144 -18.34 -13.70 -9.74
CA GLY A 144 -19.75 -13.82 -9.37
C GLY A 144 -20.09 -15.20 -8.81
N ASP A 145 -21.06 -15.26 -7.89
CA ASP A 145 -21.54 -16.50 -7.25
C ASP A 145 -22.06 -17.50 -8.29
N GLY A 146 -21.35 -18.62 -8.40
CA GLY A 146 -21.75 -19.79 -9.18
C GLY A 146 -21.34 -21.05 -8.40
N ASP A 147 -22.24 -21.45 -7.50
CA ASP A 147 -22.41 -22.72 -6.77
C ASP A 147 -21.18 -23.46 -6.16
N SER A 148 -21.13 -23.41 -4.81
CA SER A 148 -21.04 -24.51 -3.80
C SER A 148 -20.00 -25.66 -3.99
N ALA A 149 -19.22 -26.13 -3.02
CA ALA A 149 -19.50 -26.37 -1.60
C ALA A 149 -18.21 -26.71 -0.81
N GLY A 150 -18.25 -26.50 0.51
CA GLY A 150 -17.72 -27.46 1.49
C GLY A 150 -16.22 -27.48 1.76
N GLY A 151 -15.75 -26.54 2.59
CA GLY A 151 -14.43 -26.61 3.22
C GLY A 151 -14.41 -25.77 4.48
N SER A 152 -14.79 -26.39 5.60
CA SER A 152 -14.74 -25.79 6.94
C SER A 152 -13.29 -25.55 7.35
N SER A 153 -12.89 -24.30 7.58
CA SER A 153 -11.74 -24.00 8.45
C SER A 153 -11.69 -22.53 8.86
N SER A 154 -11.74 -22.34 10.18
CA SER A 154 -11.27 -21.20 10.97
C SER A 154 -11.77 -19.82 10.56
N SER A 155 -12.79 -19.40 11.30
CA SER A 155 -13.06 -18.01 11.66
C SER A 155 -11.78 -17.24 12.01
N GLY A 156 -11.24 -16.51 11.05
CA GLY A 156 -10.28 -15.43 11.28
C GLY A 156 -10.83 -14.20 10.60
N GLY A 157 -11.73 -13.49 11.29
CA GLY A 157 -12.25 -12.22 10.79
C GLY A 157 -11.15 -11.19 10.77
N ALA A 158 -10.96 -10.55 9.62
CA ALA A 158 -10.34 -9.23 9.54
C ALA A 158 -11.19 -8.41 8.57
N SER A 159 -11.97 -7.52 9.17
CA SER A 159 -12.89 -6.61 8.52
C SER A 159 -12.12 -5.45 7.89
N LYS A 160 -12.49 -5.12 6.65
CA LYS A 160 -12.70 -3.76 6.12
C LYS A 160 -11.86 -2.65 6.77
N ASN A 161 -10.80 -2.23 6.09
CA ASN A 161 -10.49 -0.83 5.75
C ASN A 161 -9.21 -0.81 4.91
N ASN A 162 -9.37 -0.73 3.59
CA ASN A 162 -8.25 -0.68 2.67
C ASN A 162 -7.87 0.80 2.52
N TYR A 163 -6.92 1.30 3.32
CA TYR A 163 -6.44 2.71 3.28
C TYR A 163 -5.68 3.07 1.98
N GLY A 164 -5.88 2.32 0.90
CA GLY A 164 -5.21 2.55 -0.39
C GLY A 164 -3.71 2.26 -0.42
N ILE A 165 -3.12 1.72 0.66
CA ILE A 165 -1.68 1.45 0.76
C ILE A 165 -1.40 -0.04 0.42
N PRO A 166 -0.73 -0.35 -0.70
CA PRO A 166 -0.48 -1.73 -1.12
C PRO A 166 0.39 -2.50 -0.12
N GLY A 167 0.00 -3.73 0.21
CA GLY A 167 0.74 -4.60 1.14
C GLY A 167 0.60 -4.24 2.63
N HIS A 168 -0.13 -3.19 2.96
CA HIS A 168 -0.37 -2.75 4.33
C HIS A 168 -1.88 -2.68 4.60
N GLY A 169 -2.27 -3.07 5.82
CA GLY A 169 -3.64 -3.06 6.30
C GLY A 169 -3.70 -2.52 7.72
N ASP A 170 -4.92 -2.50 8.27
CA ASP A 170 -5.17 -2.12 9.65
C ASP A 170 -4.51 -3.13 10.61
N LEU A 171 -3.72 -2.64 11.56
CA LEU A 171 -3.02 -3.46 12.55
C LEU A 171 -3.78 -3.59 13.87
N THR A 172 -5.04 -3.15 13.96
CA THR A 172 -5.85 -3.24 15.19
C THR A 172 -5.86 -4.66 15.78
N ASP A 173 -5.93 -5.71 14.93
CA ASP A 173 -5.91 -7.11 15.38
C ASP A 173 -4.54 -7.58 15.93
N CYS A 174 -3.46 -6.88 15.58
CA CYS A 174 -2.12 -7.15 16.09
C CYS A 174 -1.83 -6.45 17.43
N ILE A 175 -2.74 -5.60 17.92
CA ILE A 175 -2.55 -4.86 19.17
C ILE A 175 -3.05 -5.71 20.33
N THR A 176 -2.26 -5.80 21.40
CA THR A 176 -2.70 -6.49 22.62
C THR A 176 -3.54 -5.53 23.46
N GLY A 177 -4.84 -5.44 23.16
CA GLY A 177 -5.78 -4.48 23.77
C GLY A 177 -5.75 -4.41 25.31
N ASN A 178 -5.46 -5.52 25.99
CA ASN A 178 -5.40 -5.58 27.46
C ASN A 178 -4.11 -5.01 28.05
N GLN A 179 -3.08 -4.77 27.23
CA GLN A 179 -1.76 -4.27 27.64
C GLN A 179 -1.49 -2.85 27.14
N ILE A 180 -2.46 -2.23 26.46
CA ILE A 180 -2.36 -0.82 26.10
C ILE A 180 -2.48 0.00 27.38
N ASP A 181 -1.60 0.98 27.51
CA ASP A 181 -1.58 1.88 28.65
C ASP A 181 -1.43 3.33 28.18
N ALA A 182 -1.92 4.26 29.00
CA ALA A 182 -1.69 5.67 28.78
C ALA A 182 -1.44 6.42 30.09
N LEU A 183 -0.46 7.32 30.07
CA LEU A 183 -0.13 8.21 31.17
C LEU A 183 -0.80 9.56 30.97
N ASN A 184 -1.26 10.17 32.06
CA ASN A 184 -2.03 11.41 32.07
C ASN A 184 -3.36 11.32 31.29
N GLN A 185 -4.09 10.21 31.43
CA GLN A 185 -5.43 10.02 30.84
C GLN A 185 -6.53 10.23 31.88
N GLN A 186 -7.67 10.77 31.46
CA GLN A 186 -8.86 10.85 32.32
C GLN A 186 -9.49 9.46 32.57
N GLU A 187 -10.18 9.30 33.71
CA GLU A 187 -10.82 8.02 34.08
C GLU A 187 -11.94 7.62 33.10
N GLU A 188 -12.81 8.57 32.73
CA GLU A 188 -13.96 8.33 31.83
C GLU A 188 -13.54 8.31 30.35
N HIS A 189 -12.60 9.19 29.98
CA HIS A 189 -12.07 9.35 28.62
C HIS A 189 -10.67 8.74 28.50
N ASN A 190 -10.58 7.41 28.66
CA ASN A 190 -9.32 6.65 28.70
C ASN A 190 -8.94 5.99 27.37
N ILE A 191 -7.74 5.42 27.32
CA ILE A 191 -7.10 4.85 26.13
C ILE A 191 -7.90 3.73 25.45
N LYS A 192 -8.79 3.05 26.17
CA LYS A 192 -9.61 1.98 25.60
C LYS A 192 -10.63 2.51 24.58
N ASN A 193 -10.91 3.81 24.61
CA ASN A 193 -11.83 4.48 23.70
C ASN A 193 -11.22 4.69 22.32
N VAL A 194 -9.91 4.92 22.24
CA VAL A 194 -9.18 5.29 21.02
C VAL A 194 -9.18 4.20 19.93
N PHE A 195 -9.36 2.94 20.34
CA PHE A 195 -9.37 1.79 19.42
C PHE A 195 -10.79 1.34 19.05
N LYS A 196 -11.82 2.03 19.54
CA LYS A 196 -13.20 1.80 19.15
C LYS A 196 -13.56 2.67 17.95
N SER A 197 -14.64 2.31 17.27
CA SER A 197 -15.17 3.06 16.12
C SER A 197 -16.37 3.95 16.49
N ASP A 198 -16.57 4.21 17.78
CA ASP A 198 -17.65 5.03 18.31
C ASP A 198 -17.20 6.49 18.53
N ASP A 199 -18.08 7.33 19.06
CA ASP A 199 -17.79 8.74 19.36
C ASP A 199 -17.03 8.93 20.68
N THR A 200 -16.47 7.85 21.24
CA THR A 200 -15.64 7.93 22.44
C THR A 200 -14.24 8.44 22.08
N PHE A 201 -13.59 9.09 23.04
CA PHE A 201 -12.27 9.68 22.88
C PHE A 201 -11.43 9.47 24.12
N LEU A 202 -10.12 9.64 23.95
CA LEU A 202 -9.13 9.84 25.01
C LEU A 202 -8.95 11.33 25.23
N GLU A 203 -8.89 11.74 26.49
CA GLU A 203 -8.59 13.10 26.91
C GLU A 203 -7.53 13.08 28.00
N SER A 204 -6.66 14.10 27.99
CA SER A 204 -5.68 14.29 29.04
C SER A 204 -6.28 14.82 30.34
N ASP A 205 -5.70 14.44 31.48
CA ASP A 205 -6.27 14.76 32.80
C ASP A 205 -5.80 16.12 33.34
N VAL A 206 -4.48 16.37 33.32
CA VAL A 206 -3.90 17.54 33.99
C VAL A 206 -3.51 18.65 33.03
N ASP A 207 -2.84 18.31 31.93
CA ASP A 207 -2.27 19.22 30.95
C ASP A 207 -2.42 18.63 29.55
N GLU A 208 -1.95 19.32 28.52
CA GLU A 208 -2.07 18.92 27.12
C GLU A 208 -1.23 17.68 26.76
N GLN A 209 -0.36 17.21 27.66
CA GLN A 209 0.62 16.16 27.38
C GLN A 209 0.12 14.80 27.82
N PHE A 210 0.27 13.79 26.97
CA PHE A 210 0.02 12.41 27.40
C PHE A 210 0.88 11.42 26.62
N ILE A 211 1.07 10.25 27.22
CA ILE A 211 1.86 9.17 26.62
C ILE A 211 0.96 7.98 26.39
N ILE A 212 0.97 7.42 25.17
CA ILE A 212 0.29 6.18 24.82
C ILE A 212 1.33 5.09 24.58
N SER A 213 1.21 3.97 25.29
CA SER A 213 2.02 2.76 25.10
C SER A 213 1.21 1.66 24.41
N VAL A 214 1.61 1.28 23.20
CA VAL A 214 0.93 0.28 22.36
C VAL A 214 1.83 -0.94 22.14
N PRO A 215 1.59 -2.06 22.84
CA PRO A 215 2.26 -3.33 22.57
C PRO A 215 1.57 -4.12 21.45
N PHE A 216 2.36 -4.75 20.59
CA PHE A 216 1.89 -5.65 19.55
C PHE A 216 2.10 -7.12 19.95
N ASN A 217 1.13 -7.98 19.65
CA ASN A 217 1.18 -9.42 19.97
C ASN A 217 2.18 -10.19 19.10
N GLN A 218 2.58 -9.61 17.98
CA GLN A 218 3.60 -10.11 17.08
C GLN A 218 4.39 -8.94 16.49
N PRO A 219 5.62 -9.16 16.03
CA PRO A 219 6.37 -8.11 15.36
C PRO A 219 5.66 -7.63 14.08
N VAL A 220 5.55 -6.31 13.92
CA VAL A 220 4.89 -5.67 12.78
C VAL A 220 5.82 -4.69 12.07
N LYS A 221 5.50 -4.40 10.81
CA LYS A 221 6.04 -3.29 10.03
C LYS A 221 5.00 -2.19 10.00
N ILE A 222 5.34 -0.96 10.38
CA ILE A 222 4.40 0.16 10.39
C ILE A 222 4.80 1.14 9.29
N HIS A 223 3.88 1.39 8.37
CA HIS A 223 4.07 2.30 7.25
C HIS A 223 3.52 3.70 7.56
N SER A 224 2.30 3.75 8.09
CA SER A 224 1.61 5.01 8.37
C SER A 224 0.79 4.89 9.65
N ILE A 225 0.43 6.04 10.22
CA ILE A 225 -0.50 6.16 11.33
C ILE A 225 -1.62 7.08 10.87
N LYS A 226 -2.85 6.78 11.26
CA LYS A 226 -4.00 7.64 11.06
C LYS A 226 -4.50 8.13 12.41
N PHE A 227 -4.72 9.43 12.50
CA PHE A 227 -5.28 10.10 13.65
C PHE A 227 -6.68 10.58 13.29
N LYS A 228 -7.64 10.40 14.18
CA LYS A 228 -8.93 11.08 14.12
C LYS A 228 -9.13 11.91 15.36
N ALA A 229 -9.63 13.11 15.16
CA ALA A 229 -9.99 14.02 16.23
C ALA A 229 -11.41 14.54 16.00
N LYS A 230 -12.17 14.68 17.07
CA LYS A 230 -13.51 15.27 17.05
C LYS A 230 -13.44 16.80 17.02
N ASN A 231 -12.52 17.35 17.81
CA ASN A 231 -12.23 18.78 17.87
C ASN A 231 -10.80 19.01 17.38
N ILE A 232 -10.63 19.83 16.33
CA ILE A 232 -9.32 20.10 15.75
C ILE A 232 -8.48 20.98 16.68
N ALA A 233 -9.08 21.90 17.44
CA ALA A 233 -8.35 22.78 18.36
C ALA A 233 -7.57 21.99 19.42
N GLN A 234 -8.22 20.99 20.01
CA GLN A 234 -7.65 20.08 21.01
C GLN A 234 -6.95 18.87 20.39
N ALA A 235 -6.81 18.79 19.07
CA ALA A 235 -6.14 17.66 18.43
C ALA A 235 -4.63 17.75 18.67
N PRO A 236 -3.91 16.62 18.72
CA PRO A 236 -2.45 16.63 18.89
C PRO A 236 -1.76 17.36 17.73
N LYS A 237 -0.66 18.06 18.01
CA LYS A 237 0.15 18.71 16.98
C LYS A 237 1.52 18.07 16.88
N THR A 238 2.28 18.08 17.96
CA THR A 238 3.60 17.46 18.01
C THR A 238 3.52 16.09 18.66
N VAL A 239 3.84 15.04 17.90
CA VAL A 239 3.85 13.65 18.38
C VAL A 239 5.23 13.03 18.21
N LYS A 240 5.91 12.74 19.31
CA LYS A 240 7.18 12.02 19.34
C LYS A 240 6.93 10.51 19.43
N ILE A 241 7.54 9.73 18.54
CA ILE A 241 7.35 8.28 18.45
C ILE A 241 8.62 7.54 18.86
N TYR A 242 8.48 6.55 19.74
CA TYR A 242 9.56 5.68 20.21
C TYR A 242 9.24 4.22 19.88
N ALA A 243 10.07 3.61 19.02
CA ALA A 243 9.94 2.21 18.65
C ALA A 243 10.62 1.28 19.67
N ASN A 244 9.98 0.14 19.96
CA ASN A 244 10.50 -0.97 20.77
C ASN A 244 10.92 -0.57 22.19
N ARG A 245 10.10 0.23 22.84
CA ARG A 245 10.24 0.61 24.25
C ARG A 245 9.09 0.05 25.06
N GLN A 246 9.40 -0.58 26.21
CA GLN A 246 8.36 -1.19 27.04
C GLN A 246 7.57 -0.15 27.83
N THR A 247 8.23 0.88 28.34
CA THR A 247 7.63 2.00 29.09
C THR A 247 8.47 3.25 28.87
N LEU A 248 7.82 4.41 28.86
CA LEU A 248 8.47 5.73 28.79
C LEU A 248 7.74 6.66 29.76
N GLY A 249 8.46 7.26 30.70
CA GLY A 249 7.94 8.36 31.52
C GLY A 249 8.18 9.72 30.85
N PHE A 250 7.54 10.76 31.38
CA PHE A 250 7.74 12.14 30.89
C PHE A 250 9.21 12.59 31.04
N ASP A 251 9.87 12.26 32.15
CA ASP A 251 11.29 12.57 32.38
C ASP A 251 12.22 11.91 31.34
N ASP A 252 11.88 10.68 30.92
CA ASP A 252 12.63 9.92 29.94
C ASP A 252 12.39 10.44 28.51
N ALA A 253 11.19 10.97 28.24
CA ALA A 253 10.78 11.41 26.92
C ALA A 253 11.63 12.59 26.40
N ASP A 254 12.11 13.45 27.31
CA ASP A 254 13.00 14.57 26.95
C ASP A 254 14.47 14.17 26.87
N SER A 255 14.87 13.14 27.60
CA SER A 255 16.26 12.67 27.64
C SER A 255 16.59 11.70 26.50
N ILE A 256 15.61 10.89 26.10
CA ILE A 256 15.78 9.84 25.10
C ILE A 256 15.42 10.39 23.72
N LYS A 257 16.30 10.16 22.76
CA LYS A 257 16.03 10.50 21.36
C LYS A 257 14.90 9.65 20.79
N GLU A 258 13.91 10.32 20.25
CA GLU A 258 12.78 9.73 19.56
C GLU A 258 13.18 9.05 18.24
N THR A 259 12.40 8.06 17.83
CA THR A 259 12.60 7.38 16.54
C THR A 259 12.20 8.28 15.39
N GLN A 260 11.09 9.01 15.55
CA GLN A 260 10.59 10.01 14.61
C GLN A 260 9.65 10.98 15.36
N THR A 261 9.74 12.26 15.05
CA THR A 261 8.74 13.28 15.43
C THR A 261 7.80 13.51 14.25
N LEU A 262 6.52 13.66 14.54
CA LEU A 262 5.48 14.07 13.62
C LEU A 262 4.96 15.45 14.03
N GLU A 263 4.86 16.32 13.04
CA GLU A 263 4.17 17.61 13.15
C GLU A 263 2.86 17.44 12.38
N LEU A 264 1.75 17.37 13.09
CA LEU A 264 0.42 17.16 12.53
C LEU A 264 -0.20 18.51 12.17
N GLU A 265 -0.80 18.58 11.01
CA GLU A 265 -1.59 19.73 10.56
C GLU A 265 -3.09 19.40 10.56
N PRO A 266 -4.00 20.38 10.55
CA PRO A 266 -5.44 20.14 10.52
C PRO A 266 -5.92 19.18 9.41
N LYS A 267 -5.23 19.18 8.25
CA LYS A 267 -5.52 18.29 7.12
C LYS A 267 -5.25 16.81 7.43
N ASP A 268 -4.40 16.51 8.41
CA ASP A 268 -4.00 15.15 8.78
C ASP A 268 -5.08 14.43 9.60
N PHE A 269 -6.11 15.16 10.04
CA PHE A 269 -7.29 14.64 10.74
C PHE A 269 -8.50 14.39 9.82
N GLU A 270 -8.37 14.65 8.53
CA GLU A 270 -9.42 14.35 7.54
C GLU A 270 -9.65 12.83 7.44
N ASP A 271 -10.87 12.42 7.05
CA ASP A 271 -11.27 11.02 7.05
C ASP A 271 -10.44 10.11 6.15
N ASP A 272 -9.80 10.63 5.10
CA ASP A 272 -8.94 9.86 4.20
C ASP A 272 -7.44 10.11 4.44
N ALA A 273 -7.08 10.99 5.38
CA ALA A 273 -5.70 11.35 5.65
C ALA A 273 -4.97 10.23 6.38
N VAL A 274 -3.69 10.04 5.99
CA VAL A 274 -2.76 9.10 6.61
C VAL A 274 -1.40 9.77 6.75
N VAL A 275 -0.83 9.67 7.95
CA VAL A 275 0.47 10.27 8.27
C VAL A 275 1.55 9.23 8.04
N ASN A 276 2.44 9.50 7.09
CA ASN A 276 3.48 8.56 6.70
C ASN A 276 4.64 8.55 7.70
N LEU A 277 5.00 7.35 8.14
CA LEU A 277 6.22 7.14 8.91
C LEU A 277 7.40 6.89 7.98
N ARG A 278 8.60 7.08 8.50
CA ARG A 278 9.83 6.68 7.84
C ARG A 278 9.98 5.17 7.94
N PHE A 279 9.27 4.45 7.07
CA PHE A 279 9.14 2.99 7.06
C PHE A 279 10.43 2.21 7.35
N VAL A 280 11.59 2.68 6.85
CA VAL A 280 12.90 2.06 7.12
C VAL A 280 13.26 1.93 8.61
N LYS A 281 12.73 2.80 9.48
CA LYS A 281 12.91 2.74 10.94
C LYS A 281 11.87 1.85 11.64
N PHE A 282 10.77 1.54 10.96
CA PHE A 282 9.61 0.84 11.51
C PHE A 282 9.41 -0.54 10.87
N GLN A 283 10.51 -1.25 10.59
CA GLN A 283 10.51 -2.57 9.95
C GLN A 283 10.26 -3.74 10.92
N ASN A 284 10.47 -3.55 12.21
CA ASN A 284 10.37 -4.60 13.21
C ASN A 284 9.95 -4.00 14.55
N ILE A 285 8.65 -3.79 14.70
CA ILE A 285 8.03 -3.14 15.85
C ILE A 285 7.31 -4.18 16.71
N THR A 286 7.68 -4.26 17.98
CA THR A 286 7.01 -5.07 19.00
C THR A 286 6.24 -4.22 20.00
N SER A 287 6.68 -2.98 20.22
CA SER A 287 5.94 -1.97 20.97
C SER A 287 6.21 -0.59 20.40
N LEU A 288 5.25 0.32 20.57
CA LEU A 288 5.37 1.69 20.12
C LEU A 288 4.83 2.61 21.21
N VAL A 289 5.59 3.65 21.54
CA VAL A 289 5.17 4.70 22.48
C VAL A 289 5.00 5.99 21.70
N LEU A 290 3.85 6.64 21.85
CA LEU A 290 3.56 7.96 21.31
C LEU A 290 3.52 8.93 22.48
N PHE A 291 4.35 9.96 22.43
CA PHE A 291 4.31 11.08 23.37
C PHE A 291 3.74 12.29 22.64
N VAL A 292 2.58 12.75 23.07
CA VAL A 292 1.94 13.97 22.59
C VAL A 292 2.43 15.11 23.47
N VAL A 293 3.03 16.12 22.82
CA VAL A 293 3.72 17.23 23.51
C VAL A 293 2.84 18.48 23.58
N ASP A 294 2.06 18.74 22.54
CA ASP A 294 1.18 19.90 22.42
C ASP A 294 0.01 19.59 21.47
N ASN A 295 -0.94 20.53 21.41
CA ASN A 295 -2.12 20.48 20.54
C ASN A 295 -2.13 21.62 19.51
N GLN A 296 -3.17 21.67 18.66
CA GLN A 296 -3.21 22.58 17.51
C GLN A 296 -3.37 24.06 17.88
N GLU A 297 -4.22 24.37 18.87
CA GLU A 297 -4.59 25.74 19.26
C GLU A 297 -4.14 26.13 20.68
N ASP A 298 -3.13 25.43 21.24
CA ASP A 298 -2.57 25.66 22.59
C ASP A 298 -3.64 25.61 23.71
N GLU A 299 -4.58 24.66 23.58
CA GLU A 299 -5.63 24.38 24.56
C GLU A 299 -5.08 23.69 25.82
N GLU A 300 -5.80 23.76 26.94
CA GLU A 300 -5.36 23.19 28.23
C GLU A 300 -5.33 21.65 28.24
N THR A 301 -6.15 21.01 27.40
CA THR A 301 -6.23 19.55 27.28
C THR A 301 -6.20 19.11 25.83
N THR A 302 -5.66 17.91 25.61
CA THR A 302 -5.58 17.32 24.27
C THR A 302 -6.51 16.12 24.18
N GLN A 303 -7.25 16.04 23.08
CA GLN A 303 -8.23 14.98 22.82
C GLN A 303 -7.86 14.19 21.56
N LEU A 304 -8.02 12.86 21.63
CA LEU A 304 -7.81 11.95 20.51
C LEU A 304 -8.98 10.97 20.40
N GLN A 305 -9.68 11.00 19.27
CA GLN A 305 -10.83 10.12 19.04
C GLN A 305 -10.39 8.72 18.63
N GLN A 306 -9.52 8.63 17.62
CA GLN A 306 -9.13 7.33 17.08
C GLN A 306 -7.66 7.32 16.65
N LEU A 307 -6.99 6.19 16.92
CA LEU A 307 -5.62 5.93 16.49
C LEU A 307 -5.57 4.61 15.75
N ILE A 308 -5.13 4.64 14.49
CA ILE A 308 -5.05 3.45 13.65
C ILE A 308 -3.65 3.31 13.09
N PHE A 309 -3.04 2.15 13.31
CA PHE A 309 -1.74 1.80 12.75
C PHE A 309 -1.93 1.05 11.44
N ILE A 310 -1.27 1.53 10.38
CA ILE A 310 -1.35 0.94 9.06
C ILE A 310 -0.01 0.32 8.72
N GLY A 311 -0.02 -0.98 8.44
CA GLY A 311 1.21 -1.73 8.27
C GLY A 311 0.96 -3.21 7.94
N SER A 312 1.97 -4.04 8.16
CA SER A 312 1.85 -5.48 7.93
C SER A 312 2.53 -6.27 9.03
N PRO A 313 1.96 -7.39 9.49
CA PRO A 313 2.68 -8.30 10.36
C PRO A 313 3.97 -8.80 9.68
N ILE A 314 5.00 -9.04 10.48
CA ILE A 314 6.15 -9.83 10.02
C ILE A 314 5.69 -11.28 10.03
N GLU A 315 5.60 -11.89 8.85
CA GLU A 315 5.35 -13.33 8.75
C GLU A 315 6.49 -14.07 9.47
N ALA A 316 6.16 -14.74 10.58
CA ALA A 316 7.07 -15.70 11.17
C ALA A 316 7.26 -16.82 10.15
N THR A 317 8.51 -17.10 9.77
CA THR A 317 8.86 -18.24 8.92
C THR A 317 8.36 -19.51 9.61
N ASN A 318 7.20 -20.02 9.21
CA ASN A 318 6.67 -21.29 9.71
C ASN A 318 7.57 -22.41 9.19
N MET A 319 8.49 -22.88 10.04
CA MET A 319 9.42 -23.98 9.74
C MET A 319 8.74 -25.37 9.67
N SER A 320 7.42 -25.41 9.76
CA SER A 320 6.58 -26.62 9.65
C SER A 320 6.32 -27.08 8.22
N ASN A 321 6.77 -26.35 7.19
CA ASN A 321 6.61 -26.70 5.77
C ASN A 321 7.87 -27.33 5.12
N LEU A 322 8.82 -27.83 5.92
CA LEU A 322 9.92 -28.67 5.43
C LEU A 322 9.51 -30.14 5.49
N THR A 323 8.69 -30.59 4.55
CA THR A 323 8.58 -32.02 4.29
C THR A 323 9.92 -32.49 3.72
N LYS A 324 10.62 -33.35 4.47
CA LYS A 324 11.75 -34.12 3.94
C LYS A 324 11.23 -34.93 2.76
N ASN A 325 11.69 -34.60 1.56
CA ASN A 325 11.70 -35.58 0.48
C ASN A 325 12.88 -36.50 0.78
N ASP A 326 12.60 -37.56 1.52
CA ASP A 326 13.47 -38.73 1.53
C ASP A 326 13.19 -39.45 0.20
N ASP A 327 13.94 -39.10 -0.83
CA ASP A 327 13.90 -39.79 -2.13
C ASP A 327 14.75 -41.07 -2.02
N GLU A 328 14.07 -42.19 -2.25
CA GLU A 328 14.57 -43.56 -2.45
C GLU A 328 15.02 -43.78 -3.90
#